data_AF-Q23LP1-F1
#
_entry.id   AF-Q23LP1-F1
#
_cell.length_a   1.000
_cell.length_b   1.000
_cell.length_c   1.000
_cell.angle_alpha   90.00
_cell.angle_beta   90.00
_cell.angle_gamma   90.00
#
_symmetry.space_group_name_H-M   'P 1'
#
loop_
_entity.id
_entity.type
_entity.pdbx_description
1 polymer ?
#
loop_
_entity_poly.entity_id
_entity_poly.type
_entity_poly.pdbx_seq_one_letter_code
_entity_poly.pdbx_strand_id
1 'polypeptide(L)'
;MQNIPLHYQLDNKLSQNEAQLYNNNLIQFAVKFLGIKGKQTYRNSLSINKHLSGKFKDEIVLQLVNNEDQPITTLNEEIKLNVQVLKGEDYYIDQYYISQKSGVFEIRDKINVFGRLGKQIILRISSEYAKSPIYKLDGELTKMETNIYFEIEINMVKKCPVGTTYFNDKIKKDLCNPCPQFMYNLNDGDKCYKCPDDFLCQKSSISLPKGFWRSKNNSYNYIKCFGYFQCVGDIDRVGIKEQFSDENRYCEEGNIGALCMDCDLYGKYWNEKYYRVATYTCLKQNSQNFQK
;
A
#
# COMPACT_ATOMS: atom_id res chain seq x y z
N MET A 1 -27.08 -61.82 51.74
CA MET A 1 -26.81 -60.42 52.16
C MET A 1 -25.38 -60.11 51.80
N GLN A 2 -24.99 -59.13 51.00
CA GLN A 2 -25.69 -58.18 50.14
C GLN A 2 -24.58 -57.64 49.23
N ASN A 3 -24.74 -57.77 47.91
CA ASN A 3 -23.99 -56.96 46.97
C ASN A 3 -24.51 -55.53 47.11
N ILE A 4 -23.62 -54.55 47.28
CA ILE A 4 -23.91 -53.16 46.89
C ILE A 4 -22.70 -52.62 46.11
N PRO A 5 -22.92 -51.96 44.96
CA PRO A 5 -21.88 -51.65 43.97
C PRO A 5 -21.26 -50.28 44.24
N LEU A 6 -20.00 -50.11 43.82
CA LEU A 6 -19.39 -48.80 43.60
C LEU A 6 -20.14 -48.09 42.45
N HIS A 7 -21.12 -47.26 42.81
CA HIS A 7 -21.67 -46.27 41.89
C HIS A 7 -20.69 -45.11 41.75
N TYR A 8 -19.90 -45.13 40.68
CA TYR A 8 -19.57 -43.92 39.95
C TYR A 8 -20.28 -44.00 38.60
N GLN A 9 -21.50 -43.46 38.53
CA GLN A 9 -22.06 -43.07 37.24
C GLN A 9 -21.28 -41.85 36.76
N LEU A 10 -20.31 -42.08 35.87
CA LEU A 10 -19.85 -41.03 34.98
C LEU A 10 -20.89 -40.92 33.88
N ASP A 11 -21.82 -39.97 34.06
CA ASP A 11 -22.78 -39.54 33.05
C ASP A 11 -21.99 -38.91 31.88
N ASN A 12 -21.55 -39.74 30.94
CA ASN A 12 -20.95 -39.29 29.67
C ASN A 12 -22.07 -38.82 28.74
N LYS A 13 -22.63 -37.63 29.00
CA LYS A 13 -23.44 -36.92 28.01
C LYS A 13 -22.51 -36.18 27.05
N LEU A 14 -22.64 -36.47 25.76
CA LEU A 14 -21.81 -35.95 24.66
C LEU A 14 -21.66 -34.41 24.65
N SER A 15 -22.62 -33.68 25.22
CA SER A 15 -22.60 -32.22 25.35
C SER A 15 -21.54 -31.68 26.33
N GLN A 16 -20.88 -32.54 27.11
CA GLN A 16 -19.81 -32.17 28.05
C GLN A 16 -18.53 -32.99 27.84
N ASN A 17 -18.41 -33.71 26.73
CA ASN A 17 -17.18 -34.41 26.38
C ASN A 17 -16.18 -33.43 25.75
N GLU A 18 -15.78 -32.42 26.53
CA GLU A 18 -14.52 -31.71 26.37
C GLU A 18 -13.42 -32.65 26.87
N ALA A 19 -13.14 -33.69 26.09
CA ALA A 19 -11.92 -34.44 26.28
C ALA A 19 -10.75 -33.51 25.96
N GLN A 20 -10.27 -32.80 26.99
CA GLN A 20 -8.86 -32.55 27.23
C GLN A 20 -8.12 -33.90 27.17
N LEU A 21 -7.95 -34.44 25.96
CA LEU A 21 -7.23 -35.67 25.69
C LEU A 21 -5.75 -35.31 25.60
N TYR A 22 -5.10 -35.31 26.77
CA TYR A 22 -3.66 -35.27 26.90
C TYR A 22 -3.00 -36.27 25.94
N ASN A 23 -2.02 -35.75 25.18
CA ASN A 23 -1.06 -36.41 24.28
C ASN A 23 -1.56 -36.79 22.86
N ASN A 24 -1.30 -35.88 21.91
CA ASN A 24 -0.88 -36.12 20.52
C ASN A 24 -1.82 -36.81 19.49
N ASN A 25 -3.08 -37.16 19.77
CA ASN A 25 -3.84 -38.01 18.82
C ASN A 25 -5.21 -37.52 18.32
N LEU A 26 -5.68 -36.31 18.65
CA LEU A 26 -6.70 -35.67 17.81
C LEU A 26 -5.97 -35.03 16.64
N ILE A 27 -6.19 -35.53 15.43
CA ILE A 27 -5.59 -34.94 14.24
C ILE A 27 -6.07 -33.49 14.16
N GLN A 28 -5.18 -32.54 14.50
CA GLN A 28 -5.41 -31.10 14.44
C GLN A 28 -5.36 -30.66 12.98
N PHE A 29 -6.23 -31.22 12.14
CA PHE A 29 -6.38 -30.74 10.79
C PHE A 29 -6.72 -29.25 10.85
N ALA A 30 -6.16 -28.51 9.92
CA ALA A 30 -6.61 -27.16 9.72
C ALA A 30 -8.02 -27.20 9.13
N VAL A 31 -9.00 -26.63 9.80
CA VAL A 31 -10.39 -26.63 9.32
C VAL A 31 -10.74 -25.35 8.59
N LYS A 32 -9.90 -24.31 8.71
CA LYS A 32 -10.12 -22.99 8.13
C LYS A 32 -8.80 -22.23 7.94
N PHE A 33 -8.88 -21.19 7.12
CA PHE A 33 -7.85 -20.18 6.95
C PHE A 33 -8.23 -18.88 7.67
N LEU A 34 -7.25 -18.25 8.29
CA LEU A 34 -7.31 -16.86 8.71
C LEU A 34 -6.30 -16.04 7.90
N GLY A 35 -6.74 -14.94 7.32
CA GLY A 35 -5.86 -13.95 6.73
C GLY A 35 -5.56 -12.85 7.73
N ILE A 36 -4.30 -12.43 7.85
CA ILE A 36 -3.90 -11.31 8.71
C ILE A 36 -3.21 -10.27 7.82
N LYS A 37 -3.67 -9.02 7.94
CA LYS A 37 -3.07 -7.87 7.26
C LYS A 37 -3.02 -6.70 8.24
N GLY A 38 -1.81 -6.29 8.62
CA GLY A 38 -1.62 -5.35 9.72
C GLY A 38 -2.21 -5.90 11.03
N LYS A 39 -3.13 -5.16 11.66
CA LYS A 39 -3.81 -5.57 12.90
C LYS A 39 -5.18 -6.23 12.68
N GLN A 40 -5.59 -6.41 11.43
CA GLN A 40 -6.91 -6.95 11.09
C GLN A 40 -6.81 -8.43 10.72
N THR A 41 -7.77 -9.20 11.22
CA THR A 41 -7.97 -10.62 10.89
C THR A 41 -9.19 -10.77 9.99
N TYR A 42 -9.04 -11.58 8.95
CA TYR A 42 -10.03 -11.82 7.92
C TYR A 42 -10.36 -13.31 7.87
N ARG A 43 -11.65 -13.61 7.69
CA ARG A 43 -12.15 -14.96 7.46
C ARG A 43 -12.55 -15.06 5.98
N ASN A 44 -12.20 -16.18 5.36
CA ASN A 44 -12.53 -16.56 3.98
C ASN A 44 -11.89 -15.70 2.87
N SER A 45 -11.80 -14.38 3.00
CA SER A 45 -11.17 -13.54 1.97
C SER A 45 -10.54 -12.25 2.51
N LEU A 46 -9.60 -11.69 1.74
CA LEU A 46 -9.05 -10.35 1.96
C LEU A 46 -8.81 -9.63 0.63
N SER A 47 -8.74 -8.30 0.68
CA SER A 47 -8.45 -7.47 -0.50
C SER A 47 -7.09 -6.76 -0.42
N ILE A 48 -6.35 -6.83 -1.52
CA ILE A 48 -5.15 -6.02 -1.81
C ILE A 48 -5.59 -4.91 -2.75
N ASN A 49 -5.51 -3.67 -2.27
CA ASN A 49 -5.93 -2.50 -3.03
C ASN A 49 -4.72 -1.77 -3.61
N LYS A 50 -4.86 -1.25 -4.84
CA LYS A 50 -3.79 -0.52 -5.53
C LYS A 50 -2.53 -1.38 -5.71
N HIS A 51 -2.71 -2.65 -6.08
CA HIS A 51 -1.58 -3.52 -6.41
C HIS A 51 -0.91 -3.03 -7.70
N LEU A 52 0.41 -2.84 -7.63
CA LEU A 52 1.26 -2.63 -8.80
C LEU A 52 1.77 -3.98 -9.26
N SER A 53 1.72 -4.23 -10.57
CA SER A 53 2.20 -5.46 -11.18
C SER A 53 3.57 -5.88 -10.66
N GLY A 54 3.70 -7.15 -10.27
CA GLY A 54 4.87 -7.72 -9.61
C GLY A 54 4.54 -8.33 -8.25
N LYS A 55 5.53 -8.35 -7.36
CA LYS A 55 5.43 -8.95 -6.02
C LYS A 55 4.47 -8.20 -5.10
N PHE A 56 3.73 -8.93 -4.26
CA PHE A 56 2.99 -8.32 -3.16
C PHE A 56 3.93 -7.58 -2.19
N LYS A 57 3.53 -6.36 -1.83
CA LYS A 57 4.25 -5.51 -0.86
C LYS A 57 3.56 -5.45 0.49
N ASP A 58 2.26 -5.72 0.53
CA ASP A 58 1.52 -5.85 1.78
C ASP A 58 2.06 -7.01 2.62
N GLU A 59 2.18 -6.77 3.92
CA GLU A 59 2.48 -7.81 4.91
C GLU A 59 1.19 -8.60 5.17
N ILE A 60 1.09 -9.73 4.47
CA ILE A 60 -0.05 -10.64 4.54
C ILE A 60 0.44 -11.99 5.05
N VAL A 61 -0.23 -12.47 6.09
CA VAL A 61 -0.01 -13.80 6.65
C VAL A 61 -1.29 -14.61 6.47
N LEU A 62 -1.17 -15.82 5.92
CA LEU A 62 -2.26 -16.79 5.88
C LEU A 62 -1.97 -17.88 6.92
N GLN A 63 -2.90 -18.08 7.84
CA GLN A 63 -2.78 -19.07 8.90
C GLN A 63 -3.81 -20.17 8.71
N LEU A 64 -3.33 -21.40 8.64
CA LEU A 64 -4.12 -22.60 8.86
C LEU A 64 -4.38 -22.75 10.35
N VAL A 65 -5.65 -22.87 10.74
CA VAL A 65 -6.05 -22.96 12.15
C VAL A 65 -7.00 -24.12 12.40
N ASN A 66 -7.00 -24.62 13.64
CA ASN A 66 -7.92 -25.65 14.10
C ASN A 66 -9.33 -25.07 14.39
N ASN A 67 -10.24 -25.89 14.92
CA ASN A 67 -11.61 -25.48 15.25
C ASN A 67 -11.66 -24.30 16.25
N GLU A 68 -10.67 -24.20 17.15
CA GLU A 68 -10.53 -23.17 18.19
C GLU A 68 -9.82 -21.89 17.70
N ASP A 69 -9.60 -21.73 16.38
CA ASP A 69 -8.82 -20.61 15.80
C ASP A 69 -7.35 -20.58 16.25
N GLN A 70 -6.81 -21.68 16.78
CA GLN A 70 -5.39 -21.78 17.11
C GLN A 70 -4.55 -22.11 15.87
N PRO A 71 -3.42 -21.42 15.65
CA PRO A 71 -2.57 -21.65 14.49
C PRO A 71 -1.85 -22.98 14.56
N ILE A 72 -1.76 -23.66 13.42
CA ILE A 72 -0.92 -24.85 13.25
C ILE A 72 0.52 -24.39 13.04
N THR A 73 1.33 -24.28 14.10
CA THR A 73 2.64 -23.62 14.01
C THR A 73 3.79 -24.51 13.57
N THR A 74 3.72 -25.82 13.81
CA THR A 74 4.82 -26.76 13.55
C THR A 74 4.29 -28.05 12.94
N LEU A 75 4.93 -28.49 11.86
CA LEU A 75 4.57 -29.73 11.15
C LEU A 75 5.81 -30.59 10.88
N ASN A 76 5.63 -31.91 10.94
CA ASN A 76 6.70 -32.88 10.68
C ASN A 76 7.07 -32.93 9.19
N GLU A 77 6.10 -32.62 8.33
CA GLU A 77 6.23 -32.61 6.87
C GLU A 77 6.02 -31.21 6.32
N GLU A 78 6.57 -30.97 5.14
CA GLU A 78 6.32 -29.74 4.40
C GLU A 78 4.93 -29.79 3.78
N ILE A 79 4.16 -28.71 3.97
CA ILE A 79 2.84 -28.57 3.37
C ILE A 79 2.83 -27.46 2.33
N LYS A 80 1.91 -27.55 1.37
CA LYS A 80 1.77 -26.60 0.26
C LYS A 80 0.49 -25.78 0.41
N LEU A 81 0.62 -24.47 0.21
CA LEU A 81 -0.49 -23.62 -0.23
C LEU A 81 -0.52 -23.62 -1.75
N ASN A 82 -1.58 -24.14 -2.33
CA ASN A 82 -1.85 -24.06 -3.76
C ASN A 82 -2.54 -22.73 -4.07
N VAL A 83 -2.12 -22.09 -5.15
CA VAL A 83 -2.63 -20.81 -5.63
C VAL A 83 -3.27 -21.03 -7.00
N GLN A 84 -4.57 -20.77 -7.08
CA GLN A 84 -5.35 -20.87 -8.31
C GLN A 84 -5.98 -19.52 -8.62
N VAL A 85 -6.02 -19.13 -9.90
CA VAL A 85 -6.79 -17.95 -10.32
C VAL A 85 -8.24 -18.35 -10.55
N LEU A 86 -9.16 -17.76 -9.78
CA LEU A 86 -10.59 -17.94 -9.98
C LEU A 86 -11.15 -17.00 -11.02
N LYS A 87 -10.67 -15.76 -11.04
CA LYS A 87 -11.15 -14.70 -11.92
C LYS A 87 -10.01 -13.76 -12.25
N GLY A 88 -9.91 -13.37 -13.52
CA GLY A 88 -8.94 -12.37 -13.99
C GLY A 88 -8.98 -12.27 -15.50
N GLU A 89 -8.82 -11.07 -16.03
CA GLU A 89 -8.67 -10.82 -17.47
C GLU A 89 -7.21 -10.46 -17.76
N ASP A 90 -6.61 -11.15 -18.73
CA ASP A 90 -5.27 -10.86 -19.26
C ASP A 90 -4.22 -10.66 -18.15
N TYR A 91 -3.96 -11.73 -17.40
CA TYR A 91 -3.08 -11.75 -16.24
C TYR A 91 -1.88 -12.68 -16.46
N TYR A 92 -0.89 -12.57 -15.56
CA TYR A 92 0.20 -13.53 -15.43
C TYR A 92 0.59 -13.68 -13.96
N ILE A 93 0.80 -14.93 -13.52
CA ILE A 93 1.29 -15.29 -12.19
C ILE A 93 2.41 -16.31 -12.36
N ASP A 94 3.49 -16.15 -11.59
CA ASP A 94 4.69 -16.99 -11.70
C ASP A 94 4.77 -18.09 -10.64
N GLN A 95 4.00 -17.98 -9.55
CA GLN A 95 3.99 -18.94 -8.45
C GLN A 95 2.59 -19.48 -8.21
N TYR A 96 2.46 -20.80 -8.35
CA TYR A 96 1.21 -21.54 -8.14
C TYR A 96 1.19 -22.30 -6.82
N TYR A 97 2.29 -22.27 -6.05
CA TYR A 97 2.31 -22.82 -4.71
C TYR A 97 3.35 -22.12 -3.81
N ILE A 98 3.16 -22.24 -2.50
CA ILE A 98 4.11 -21.85 -1.45
C ILE A 98 4.25 -23.03 -0.49
N SER A 99 5.48 -23.44 -0.18
CA SER A 99 5.75 -24.59 0.68
C SER A 99 6.49 -24.18 1.95
N GLN A 100 6.15 -24.80 3.08
CA GLN A 100 6.86 -24.64 4.36
C GLN A 100 6.42 -25.70 5.39
N LYS A 101 7.18 -25.83 6.48
CA LYS A 101 6.92 -26.75 7.61
C LYS A 101 6.12 -26.09 8.75
N SER A 102 5.15 -25.26 8.39
CA SER A 102 4.26 -24.56 9.30
C SER A 102 2.94 -24.25 8.59
N GLY A 103 1.86 -24.11 9.35
CA GLY A 103 0.58 -23.59 8.87
C GLY A 103 0.52 -22.07 8.78
N VAL A 104 1.60 -21.33 9.10
CA VAL A 104 1.64 -19.86 9.11
C VAL A 104 2.47 -19.33 7.93
N PHE A 105 1.83 -18.90 6.86
CA PHE A 105 2.47 -18.54 5.59
C PHE A 105 2.57 -17.02 5.40
N GLU A 106 3.79 -16.51 5.31
CA GLU A 106 4.05 -15.13 4.88
C GLU A 106 4.05 -15.04 3.35
N ILE A 107 3.10 -14.29 2.79
CA ILE A 107 2.88 -14.23 1.33
C ILE A 107 3.67 -13.07 0.69
N ARG A 108 4.18 -12.13 1.49
CA ARG A 108 4.97 -10.99 1.02
C ARG A 108 6.15 -11.45 0.17
N ASP A 109 6.31 -10.82 -0.99
CA ASP A 109 7.38 -11.11 -1.94
C ASP A 109 7.47 -12.57 -2.46
N LYS A 110 6.47 -13.43 -2.17
CA LYS A 110 6.41 -14.84 -2.61
C LYS A 110 5.69 -15.04 -3.95
N ILE A 111 4.68 -14.24 -4.25
CA ILE A 111 3.88 -14.39 -5.48
C ILE A 111 4.04 -13.12 -6.30
N ASN A 112 4.38 -13.24 -7.59
CA ASN A 112 4.22 -12.13 -8.53
C ASN A 112 2.86 -12.21 -9.22
N VAL A 113 2.13 -11.11 -9.19
CA VAL A 113 0.86 -10.96 -9.90
C VAL A 113 0.96 -9.78 -10.86
N PHE A 114 0.72 -10.06 -12.13
CA PHE A 114 0.69 -9.09 -13.22
C PHE A 114 -0.70 -9.09 -13.84
N GLY A 115 -1.21 -7.90 -14.17
CA GLY A 115 -2.53 -7.75 -14.75
C GLY A 115 -2.71 -6.38 -15.37
N ARG A 116 -3.87 -6.16 -16.01
CA ARG A 116 -4.21 -4.87 -16.58
C ARG A 116 -4.55 -3.83 -15.52
N LEU A 117 -4.19 -2.57 -15.77
CA LEU A 117 -4.52 -1.45 -14.90
C LEU A 117 -6.04 -1.34 -14.71
N GLY A 118 -6.47 -1.09 -13.47
CA GLY A 118 -7.87 -0.93 -13.08
C GLY A 118 -8.71 -2.21 -13.12
N LYS A 119 -8.12 -3.37 -13.43
CA LYS A 119 -8.79 -4.67 -13.38
C LYS A 119 -8.62 -5.35 -12.02
N GLN A 120 -9.41 -6.40 -11.81
CA GLN A 120 -9.38 -7.21 -10.60
C GLN A 120 -8.95 -8.64 -10.96
N ILE A 121 -8.15 -9.25 -10.08
CA ILE A 121 -7.80 -10.66 -10.10
C ILE A 121 -8.21 -11.27 -8.76
N ILE A 122 -8.81 -12.46 -8.76
CA ILE A 122 -9.17 -13.19 -7.53
C ILE A 122 -8.37 -14.49 -7.51
N LEU A 123 -7.56 -14.67 -6.47
CA LEU A 123 -6.84 -15.90 -6.21
C LEU A 123 -7.61 -16.73 -5.19
N ARG A 124 -7.68 -18.05 -5.41
CA ARG A 124 -8.05 -19.05 -4.42
C ARG A 124 -6.80 -19.71 -3.90
N ILE A 125 -6.63 -19.64 -2.59
CA ILE A 125 -5.57 -20.30 -1.83
C ILE A 125 -6.17 -21.51 -1.15
N SER A 126 -5.55 -22.68 -1.29
CA SER A 126 -6.00 -23.92 -0.66
C SER A 126 -4.81 -24.74 -0.17
N SER A 127 -5.03 -25.70 0.71
CA SER A 127 -3.98 -26.62 1.15
C SER A 127 -4.54 -28.02 1.30
N GLU A 128 -3.76 -29.03 0.93
CA GLU A 128 -4.11 -30.43 1.17
C GLU A 128 -4.13 -30.78 2.67
N TYR A 129 -3.48 -29.98 3.51
CA TYR A 129 -3.52 -30.12 4.97
C TYR A 129 -4.84 -29.62 5.57
N ALA A 130 -5.58 -28.77 4.83
CA ALA A 130 -6.85 -28.24 5.29
C ALA A 130 -7.97 -29.26 5.07
N LYS A 131 -8.48 -29.84 6.16
CA LYS A 131 -9.57 -30.82 6.14
C LYS A 131 -10.46 -30.65 7.37
N SER A 132 -11.77 -30.76 7.19
CA SER A 132 -12.73 -30.73 8.30
C SER A 132 -13.50 -32.05 8.35
N PRO A 133 -13.37 -32.86 9.42
CA PRO A 133 -14.21 -34.02 9.59
C PRO A 133 -15.66 -33.61 9.87
N ILE A 134 -16.62 -34.30 9.25
CA ILE A 134 -18.06 -34.16 9.47
C ILE A 134 -18.55 -35.44 10.13
N TYR A 135 -19.11 -35.30 11.34
CA TYR A 135 -19.62 -36.41 12.14
C TYR A 135 -21.15 -36.44 12.16
N LYS A 136 -21.72 -37.64 12.31
CA LYS A 136 -23.12 -37.83 12.68
C LYS A 136 -23.34 -37.48 14.15
N LEU A 137 -24.61 -37.41 14.55
CA LEU A 137 -25.01 -37.18 15.95
C LEU A 137 -24.53 -38.29 16.91
N ASP A 138 -24.31 -39.50 16.39
CA ASP A 138 -23.75 -40.64 17.14
C ASP A 138 -22.21 -40.64 17.20
N GLY A 139 -21.55 -39.65 16.57
CA GLY A 139 -20.09 -39.52 16.53
C GLY A 139 -19.42 -40.26 15.38
N GLU A 140 -20.16 -40.96 14.50
CA GLU A 140 -19.56 -41.63 13.34
C GLU A 140 -19.08 -40.62 12.29
N LEU A 141 -17.84 -40.77 11.81
CA LEU A 141 -17.31 -39.96 10.72
C LEU A 141 -18.09 -40.23 9.42
N THR A 142 -18.75 -39.21 8.90
CA THR A 142 -19.52 -39.30 7.65
C THR A 142 -18.67 -38.95 6.43
N LYS A 143 -17.94 -37.83 6.51
CA LYS A 143 -17.20 -37.26 5.38
C LYS A 143 -16.03 -36.43 5.89
N MET A 144 -14.96 -36.38 5.10
CA MET A 144 -13.91 -35.36 5.22
C MET A 144 -14.17 -34.25 4.21
N GLU A 145 -14.47 -33.04 4.68
CA GLU A 145 -14.57 -31.85 3.82
C GLU A 145 -13.16 -31.34 3.49
N THR A 146 -12.90 -31.12 2.21
CA THR A 146 -11.59 -30.69 1.70
C THR A 146 -11.68 -29.39 0.91
N ASN A 147 -12.88 -28.87 0.66
CA ASN A 147 -13.08 -27.59 -0.03
C ASN A 147 -12.89 -26.40 0.93
N ILE A 148 -11.74 -26.35 1.60
CA ILE A 148 -11.35 -25.28 2.50
C ILE A 148 -10.36 -24.39 1.75
N TYR A 149 -10.73 -23.13 1.56
CA TYR A 149 -9.94 -22.18 0.81
C TYR A 149 -10.05 -20.77 1.38
N PHE A 150 -9.15 -19.91 0.92
CA PHE A 150 -9.11 -18.49 1.22
C PHE A 150 -8.96 -17.70 -0.06
N GLU A 151 -9.72 -16.62 -0.24
CA GLU A 151 -9.67 -15.80 -1.43
C GLU A 151 -8.85 -14.53 -1.22
N ILE A 152 -7.99 -14.20 -2.17
CA ILE A 152 -7.28 -12.92 -2.20
C ILE A 152 -7.78 -12.14 -3.41
N GLU A 153 -8.50 -11.06 -3.15
CA GLU A 153 -8.96 -10.13 -4.16
C GLU A 153 -7.89 -9.08 -4.41
N ILE A 154 -7.40 -8.97 -5.64
CA ILE A 154 -6.30 -8.09 -6.02
C ILE A 154 -6.86 -7.04 -6.96
N ASN A 155 -6.95 -5.81 -6.46
CA ASN A 155 -7.40 -4.66 -7.23
C ASN A 155 -6.19 -3.92 -7.77
N MET A 156 -5.94 -4.07 -9.08
CA MET A 156 -4.82 -3.41 -9.77
C MET A 156 -4.99 -1.89 -9.72
N VAL A 157 -3.88 -1.16 -9.62
CA VAL A 157 -3.89 0.31 -9.74
C VAL A 157 -4.58 0.74 -11.04
N LYS A 158 -5.40 1.81 -10.98
CA LYS A 158 -6.10 2.34 -12.18
C LYS A 158 -5.17 3.09 -13.14
N LYS A 159 -4.09 3.66 -12.61
CA LYS A 159 -3.13 4.49 -13.32
C LYS A 159 -1.74 4.25 -12.74
N CYS A 160 -0.71 4.45 -13.54
CA CYS A 160 0.67 4.41 -13.03
C CYS A 160 0.94 5.58 -12.08
N PRO A 161 1.61 5.35 -10.95
CA PRO A 161 1.84 6.38 -9.96
C PRO A 161 2.79 7.47 -10.46
N VAL A 162 2.75 8.63 -9.80
CA VAL A 162 3.73 9.71 -9.96
C VAL A 162 5.18 9.21 -10.03
N GLY A 163 5.98 9.80 -10.91
CA GLY A 163 7.36 9.39 -11.17
C GLY A 163 7.55 8.08 -11.95
N THR A 164 6.48 7.51 -12.49
CA THR A 164 6.52 6.34 -13.38
C THR A 164 5.78 6.61 -14.70
N THR A 165 5.98 5.77 -15.70
CA THR A 165 5.24 5.78 -16.95
C THR A 165 4.70 4.39 -17.27
N TYR A 166 3.55 4.36 -17.92
CA TYR A 166 2.95 3.13 -18.43
C TYR A 166 3.81 2.48 -19.51
N PHE A 167 3.95 1.17 -19.41
CA PHE A 167 4.57 0.32 -20.41
C PHE A 167 3.74 -0.97 -20.55
N ASN A 168 3.43 -1.35 -21.79
CA ASN A 168 2.75 -2.62 -22.07
C ASN A 168 3.80 -3.67 -22.43
N ASP A 169 3.94 -4.67 -21.57
CA ASP A 169 4.78 -5.85 -21.78
C ASP A 169 3.93 -7.02 -22.26
N LYS A 170 4.41 -7.75 -23.27
CA LYS A 170 3.65 -8.87 -23.85
C LYS A 170 3.36 -9.99 -22.83
N ILE A 171 4.28 -10.20 -21.88
CA ILE A 171 4.21 -11.27 -20.88
C ILE A 171 3.65 -10.71 -19.56
N LYS A 172 4.23 -9.61 -19.08
CA LYS A 172 3.94 -8.98 -17.79
C LYS A 172 2.81 -7.95 -17.83
N LYS A 173 2.09 -7.87 -18.95
CA LYS A 173 0.87 -7.06 -19.12
C LYS A 173 1.16 -5.58 -18.89
N ASP A 174 0.46 -4.94 -17.98
CA ASP A 174 0.66 -3.52 -17.73
C ASP A 174 1.70 -3.32 -16.61
N LEU A 175 2.74 -2.55 -16.93
CA LEU A 175 3.82 -2.19 -16.01
C LEU A 175 3.90 -0.68 -15.84
N CYS A 176 4.35 -0.28 -14.66
CA CYS A 176 4.67 1.12 -14.36
C CYS A 176 6.17 1.22 -14.10
N ASN A 177 6.91 1.63 -15.14
CA ASN A 177 8.36 1.75 -15.07
C ASN A 177 8.74 3.13 -14.51
N PRO A 178 9.76 3.24 -13.64
CA PRO A 178 10.27 4.53 -13.21
C PRO A 178 10.61 5.41 -14.39
N CYS A 179 10.39 6.72 -14.26
CA CYS A 179 10.82 7.66 -15.29
C CYS A 179 12.33 7.51 -15.54
N PRO A 180 12.76 7.51 -16.82
CA PRO A 180 14.16 7.50 -17.17
C PRO A 180 14.92 8.67 -16.52
N GLN A 181 16.25 8.57 -16.51
CA GLN A 181 17.11 9.64 -16.04
C GLN A 181 16.80 10.95 -16.78
N PHE A 182 16.79 12.07 -16.06
CA PHE A 182 16.43 13.40 -16.58
C PHE A 182 15.01 13.52 -17.13
N MET A 183 14.11 12.62 -16.73
CA MET A 183 12.68 12.73 -17.01
C MET A 183 11.86 12.71 -15.73
N TYR A 184 10.65 13.23 -15.80
CA TYR A 184 9.76 13.29 -14.65
C TYR A 184 8.28 13.15 -15.02
N ASN A 185 7.49 12.69 -14.06
CA ASN A 185 6.04 12.66 -14.10
C ASN A 185 5.53 13.18 -12.75
N LEU A 186 4.64 14.18 -12.76
CA LEU A 186 4.10 14.82 -11.57
C LEU A 186 2.70 14.33 -11.15
N ASN A 187 1.98 13.59 -12.00
CA ASN A 187 0.62 13.12 -11.69
C ASN A 187 0.37 11.68 -12.15
N ASP A 188 -0.50 10.97 -11.43
CA ASP A 188 -0.85 9.59 -11.74
C ASP A 188 -1.43 9.44 -13.16
N GLY A 189 -0.83 8.52 -13.94
CA GLY A 189 -1.25 8.16 -15.29
C GLY A 189 -0.67 9.02 -16.41
N ASP A 190 0.06 10.08 -16.08
CA ASP A 190 0.78 10.83 -17.10
C ASP A 190 1.98 10.05 -17.63
N LYS A 191 2.49 10.46 -18.80
CA LYS A 191 3.78 10.01 -19.32
C LYS A 191 4.92 10.76 -18.65
N CYS A 192 6.13 10.23 -18.75
CA CYS A 192 7.31 11.00 -18.35
C CYS A 192 7.63 12.10 -19.38
N TYR A 193 7.93 13.29 -18.89
CA TYR A 193 8.34 14.47 -19.65
C TYR A 193 9.84 14.69 -19.51
N LYS A 194 10.47 15.22 -20.56
CA LYS A 194 11.89 15.62 -20.51
C LYS A 194 12.05 16.77 -19.51
N CYS A 195 13.09 16.70 -18.68
CA CYS A 195 13.46 17.81 -17.81
C CYS A 195 13.87 19.03 -18.66
N PRO A 196 13.34 20.23 -18.38
CA PRO A 196 13.82 21.45 -19.02
C PRO A 196 15.30 21.71 -18.75
N ASP A 197 15.94 22.45 -19.64
CA ASP A 197 17.33 22.89 -19.45
C ASP A 197 17.40 23.84 -18.23
N ASP A 198 18.49 23.76 -17.45
CA ASP A 198 18.71 24.47 -16.18
C ASP A 198 17.81 24.08 -14.99
N PHE A 199 16.97 23.06 -15.14
CA PHE A 199 16.12 22.53 -14.06
C PHE A 199 16.71 21.23 -13.50
N LEU A 200 16.37 20.92 -12.24
CA LEU A 200 16.70 19.62 -11.64
C LEU A 200 15.43 18.79 -11.49
N CYS A 201 15.35 17.67 -12.22
CA CYS A 201 14.22 16.74 -12.15
C CYS A 201 14.66 15.37 -11.62
N GLN A 202 13.86 14.78 -10.76
CA GLN A 202 14.09 13.44 -10.23
C GLN A 202 12.77 12.66 -10.17
N LYS A 203 12.48 11.86 -11.21
CA LYS A 203 11.31 10.96 -11.28
C LYS A 203 9.98 11.68 -11.00
N SER A 204 9.59 11.82 -9.74
CA SER A 204 8.35 12.45 -9.29
C SER A 204 8.45 13.94 -9.01
N SER A 205 9.62 14.56 -9.20
CA SER A 205 9.83 15.97 -8.88
C SER A 205 10.53 16.76 -9.99
N ILE A 206 10.24 18.05 -10.00
CA ILE A 206 10.93 19.09 -10.76
C ILE A 206 11.23 20.25 -9.81
N SER A 207 12.45 20.75 -9.87
CA SER A 207 12.96 21.85 -9.05
C SER A 207 13.31 23.02 -9.97
N LEU A 208 12.64 24.15 -9.75
CA LEU A 208 12.75 25.35 -10.57
C LEU A 208 14.00 26.16 -10.19
N PRO A 209 14.81 26.64 -11.15
CA PRO A 209 15.86 27.61 -10.83
C PRO A 209 15.27 28.94 -10.35
N LYS A 210 16.09 29.73 -9.65
CA LYS A 210 15.77 31.12 -9.32
C LYS A 210 15.26 31.87 -10.56
N GLY A 211 14.29 32.77 -10.37
CA GLY A 211 13.63 33.53 -11.43
C GLY A 211 12.42 32.83 -12.07
N PHE A 212 12.04 31.65 -11.59
CA PHE A 212 10.84 30.93 -12.03
C PHE A 212 9.84 30.74 -10.90
N TRP A 213 8.57 30.72 -11.27
CA TRP A 213 7.43 30.52 -10.37
C TRP A 213 6.53 29.41 -10.89
N ARG A 214 5.97 28.60 -9.98
CA ARG A 214 4.86 27.68 -10.28
C ARG A 214 3.81 27.75 -9.18
N SER A 215 2.58 27.47 -9.57
CA SER A 215 1.44 27.51 -8.64
C SER A 215 1.43 26.35 -7.65
N LYS A 216 1.90 25.16 -8.06
CA LYS A 216 1.88 23.93 -7.26
C LYS A 216 3.03 23.00 -7.63
N ASN A 217 3.47 22.16 -6.70
CA ASN A 217 4.57 21.22 -6.92
C ASN A 217 4.33 20.19 -8.02
N ASN A 218 3.06 19.84 -8.27
CA ASN A 218 2.67 18.89 -9.30
C ASN A 218 2.20 19.54 -10.62
N SER A 219 2.42 20.85 -10.78
CA SER A 219 2.14 21.58 -12.02
C SER A 219 3.27 21.41 -13.03
N TYR A 220 2.93 21.02 -14.26
CA TYR A 220 3.87 21.08 -15.40
C TYR A 220 4.06 22.51 -15.93
N ASN A 221 3.16 23.42 -15.56
CA ASN A 221 3.23 24.81 -15.96
C ASN A 221 4.04 25.60 -14.93
N TYR A 222 5.03 26.31 -15.43
CA TYR A 222 5.85 27.28 -14.71
C TYR A 222 6.02 28.52 -15.58
N ILE A 223 6.27 29.66 -14.94
CA ILE A 223 6.38 30.95 -15.61
C ILE A 223 7.67 31.63 -15.15
N LYS A 224 8.36 32.31 -16.07
CA LYS A 224 9.51 33.15 -15.76
C LYS A 224 9.02 34.45 -15.14
N CYS A 225 9.60 34.83 -14.02
CA CYS A 225 9.27 36.09 -13.35
C CYS A 225 9.88 37.29 -14.10
N PHE A 226 9.20 38.43 -14.00
CA PHE A 226 9.65 39.65 -14.68
C PHE A 226 11.04 40.09 -14.21
N GLY A 227 11.27 40.11 -12.90
CA GLY A 227 12.58 40.22 -12.28
C GLY A 227 13.10 38.85 -11.84
N TYR A 228 14.26 38.44 -12.36
CA TYR A 228 14.92 37.18 -11.97
C TYR A 228 15.12 37.05 -10.45
N PHE A 229 15.32 38.17 -9.77
CA PHE A 229 15.53 38.18 -8.32
C PHE A 229 14.25 37.98 -7.51
N GLN A 230 13.06 38.28 -8.05
CA GLN A 230 11.80 38.26 -7.30
C GLN A 230 11.33 36.86 -6.91
N CYS A 231 11.67 35.89 -7.75
CA CYS A 231 11.26 34.50 -7.56
C CYS A 231 12.45 33.67 -7.09
N VAL A 232 12.37 33.08 -5.91
CA VAL A 232 13.51 32.40 -5.27
C VAL A 232 13.85 31.05 -5.92
N GLY A 233 12.89 30.41 -6.59
CA GLY A 233 13.05 29.05 -7.14
C GLY A 233 13.12 27.96 -6.05
N ASP A 234 13.34 26.71 -6.46
CA ASP A 234 13.63 25.56 -5.58
C ASP A 234 15.14 25.27 -5.49
N ILE A 235 15.94 25.73 -6.47
CA ILE A 235 17.39 25.50 -6.54
C ILE A 235 18.13 26.82 -6.62
N ASP A 236 19.24 26.92 -5.88
CA ASP A 236 20.24 27.97 -6.07
C ASP A 236 21.62 27.36 -6.41
N ARG A 237 22.66 28.20 -6.50
CA ARG A 237 24.03 27.74 -6.81
C ARG A 237 24.63 26.80 -5.74
N VAL A 238 24.00 26.68 -4.57
CA VAL A 238 24.52 26.01 -3.38
C VAL A 238 23.72 24.75 -3.03
N GLY A 239 22.48 24.60 -3.50
CA GLY A 239 21.69 23.36 -3.39
C GLY A 239 20.19 23.54 -3.54
N ILE A 240 19.44 22.52 -3.11
CA ILE A 240 17.97 22.55 -3.00
C ILE A 240 17.61 23.32 -1.74
N LYS A 241 16.79 24.38 -1.85
CA LYS A 241 16.24 25.09 -0.68
C LYS A 241 14.96 24.41 -0.21
N GLU A 242 14.73 24.41 1.11
CA GLU A 242 13.58 23.79 1.73
C GLU A 242 12.24 24.27 1.15
N GLN A 243 11.27 23.35 1.15
CA GLN A 243 10.01 23.46 0.45
C GLN A 243 8.92 24.11 1.32
N PHE A 244 8.59 25.37 1.07
CA PHE A 244 7.39 26.01 1.63
C PHE A 244 6.10 25.45 0.98
N SER A 245 4.98 25.46 1.72
CA SER A 245 3.74 24.73 1.37
C SER A 245 2.61 25.60 0.82
N ASP A 246 2.86 26.86 0.48
CA ASP A 246 1.82 27.83 0.09
C ASP A 246 2.10 28.53 -1.26
N GLU A 247 1.13 29.32 -1.73
CA GLU A 247 1.17 30.03 -3.03
C GLU A 247 2.32 31.04 -3.14
N ASN A 248 2.85 31.52 -2.01
CA ASN A 248 3.97 32.45 -1.95
C ASN A 248 5.32 31.76 -1.77
N ARG A 249 5.37 30.43 -1.79
CA ARG A 249 6.59 29.60 -1.75
C ARG A 249 7.73 30.12 -2.63
N TYR A 250 7.40 30.74 -3.76
CA TYR A 250 8.38 31.18 -4.74
C TYR A 250 8.74 32.66 -4.64
N CYS A 251 8.17 33.45 -3.74
CA CYS A 251 8.43 34.88 -3.65
C CYS A 251 9.54 35.21 -2.65
N GLU A 252 10.41 36.15 -3.01
CA GLU A 252 11.28 36.82 -2.03
C GLU A 252 10.40 37.48 -0.96
N GLU A 253 10.88 37.48 0.28
CA GLU A 253 10.16 38.01 1.44
C GLU A 253 9.53 39.39 1.15
N GLY A 254 8.28 39.56 1.55
CA GLY A 254 7.50 40.77 1.33
C GLY A 254 6.78 40.85 -0.01
N ASN A 255 7.19 40.07 -1.01
CA ASN A 255 6.48 39.98 -2.29
C ASN A 255 5.42 38.86 -2.24
N ILE A 256 4.33 39.04 -2.98
CA ILE A 256 3.20 38.12 -3.06
C ILE A 256 2.63 38.07 -4.49
N GLY A 257 1.74 37.10 -4.70
CA GLY A 257 0.95 36.99 -5.92
C GLY A 257 1.66 36.22 -7.03
N ALA A 258 0.94 36.01 -8.14
CA ALA A 258 1.52 35.35 -9.30
C ALA A 258 2.69 36.19 -9.83
N LEU A 259 3.88 35.57 -9.93
CA LEU A 259 5.14 36.22 -10.33
C LEU A 259 5.74 37.19 -9.31
N CYS A 260 5.22 37.23 -8.08
CA CYS A 260 5.85 37.95 -6.95
C CYS A 260 6.02 39.46 -7.21
N MET A 261 5.01 40.09 -7.84
CA MET A 261 5.06 41.49 -8.25
C MET A 261 4.41 42.46 -7.26
N ASP A 262 3.55 41.95 -6.38
CA ASP A 262 2.80 42.75 -5.42
C ASP A 262 3.45 42.65 -4.03
N CYS A 263 3.24 43.66 -3.19
CA CYS A 263 3.70 43.62 -1.80
C CYS A 263 2.62 43.09 -0.87
N ASP A 264 3.00 42.39 0.19
CA ASP A 264 2.10 42.01 1.27
C ASP A 264 1.70 43.22 2.13
N LEU A 265 0.85 44.09 1.59
CA LEU A 265 0.43 45.34 2.22
C LEU A 265 -0.20 45.13 3.61
N TYR A 266 -0.78 43.96 3.84
CA TYR A 266 -1.53 43.64 5.05
C TYR A 266 -0.83 42.61 5.96
N GLY A 267 0.31 42.06 5.54
CA GLY A 267 1.05 41.04 6.29
C GLY A 267 0.32 39.72 6.42
N LYS A 268 -0.47 39.34 5.41
CA LYS A 268 -1.26 38.10 5.42
C LYS A 268 -0.39 36.85 5.26
N TYR A 269 0.73 36.96 4.55
CA TYR A 269 1.58 35.83 4.16
C TYR A 269 2.92 35.85 4.89
N TRP A 270 3.49 37.03 5.13
CA TRP A 270 4.79 37.18 5.80
C TRP A 270 4.66 37.59 7.27
N ASN A 271 3.44 37.71 7.79
CA ASN A 271 3.11 38.21 9.14
C ASN A 271 3.60 39.64 9.43
N GLU A 272 3.99 40.37 8.39
CA GLU A 272 4.61 41.70 8.45
C GLU A 272 4.08 42.53 7.29
N LYS A 273 3.87 43.83 7.49
CA LYS A 273 3.39 44.70 6.41
C LYS A 273 4.55 45.15 5.53
N TYR A 274 4.37 45.09 4.21
CA TYR A 274 5.35 45.57 3.25
C TYR A 274 4.71 46.63 2.34
N TYR A 275 5.50 47.61 1.90
CA TYR A 275 5.05 48.63 0.95
C TYR A 275 5.98 48.70 -0.26
N ARG A 276 5.43 49.11 -1.40
CA ARG A 276 6.17 49.20 -2.65
C ARG A 276 7.02 50.46 -2.66
N VAL A 277 8.34 50.30 -2.84
CA VAL A 277 9.28 51.42 -2.94
C VAL A 277 9.87 51.63 -4.33
N ALA A 278 9.86 50.57 -5.14
CA ALA A 278 10.19 50.63 -6.54
C ALA A 278 9.37 49.59 -7.28
N THR A 279 9.50 49.52 -8.61
CA THR A 279 8.93 48.40 -9.37
C THR A 279 9.48 47.10 -8.79
N TYR A 280 8.58 46.21 -8.36
CA TYR A 280 8.92 44.88 -7.85
C TYR A 280 9.79 44.83 -6.59
N THR A 281 9.87 45.95 -5.85
CA THR A 281 10.65 46.03 -4.61
C THR A 281 9.74 46.39 -3.47
N CYS A 282 9.65 45.48 -2.49
CA CYS A 282 8.85 45.62 -1.28
C CYS A 282 9.78 45.82 -0.09
N LEU A 283 9.51 46.85 0.72
CA LEU A 283 10.22 47.07 1.99
C LEU A 283 9.28 46.84 3.16
N LYS A 284 9.82 46.20 4.19
CA LYS A 284 9.14 45.99 5.47
C LYS A 284 8.79 47.35 6.08
N GLN A 285 7.55 47.50 6.52
CA GLN A 285 7.09 48.69 7.21
C GLN A 285 7.65 48.69 8.63
N ASN A 286 8.79 49.35 8.83
CA ASN A 286 9.27 49.64 10.17
C ASN A 286 8.36 50.71 10.80
N SER A 287 7.83 50.43 11.99
CA SER A 287 6.95 51.32 12.78
C SER A 287 7.59 52.66 13.19
N GLN A 288 8.78 53.00 12.70
CA GLN A 288 9.53 54.20 13.08
C GLN A 288 9.62 55.30 12.01
N ASN A 289 9.17 55.09 10.76
CA ASN A 289 9.45 56.04 9.66
C ASN A 289 8.25 56.66 8.93
N PHE A 290 7.03 56.61 9.49
CA PHE A 290 5.90 57.37 8.95
C PHE A 290 5.57 58.57 9.86
N GLN A 291 6.45 59.57 9.84
CA GLN A 291 6.08 60.96 10.04
C GLN A 291 6.56 61.74 8.83
N LYS A 292 5.66 61.96 7.87
CA LYS A 292 5.66 63.11 6.96
C LYS A 292 4.25 63.30 6.45
#